data_AF-A0A662H8F1-F1
#
_entry.id   AF-A0A662H8F1-F1
#
_cell.length_a   1.000
_cell.length_b   1.000
_cell.length_c   1.000
_cell.angle_alpha   90.00
_cell.angle_beta   90.00
_cell.angle_gamma   90.00
#
_symmetry.space_group_name_H-M   'P 1'
#
loop_
_entity.id
_entity.type
_entity.pdbx_description
1 polymer ?
#
loop_
_entity_poly.entity_id
_entity_poly.type
_entity_poly.pdbx_seq_one_letter_code
_entity_poly.pdbx_strand_id
1 'polypeptide(L)'
;MIFTEKLSSQVIKRFIGLQDPNVCFQCRRCSSGCPVAFLEKNYRPHRIVAFVNLDRIDELLKSEVIWECTRCYKCVEYCPQKVAPSDVVLALQALAAEKIGLPAEYKDMIMRVAKTGFSFEVMQVTDRELEFYDRESLGLPKLVTPSSIEILGNIVKKLGGIE
;
A
#
# COMPACT_ATOMS: atom_id res chain seq x y z
N MET A 1 4.80 17.99 -5.21
CA MET A 1 4.49 18.57 -3.89
C MET A 1 3.01 18.94 -3.89
N ILE A 2 2.15 18.00 -3.50
CA ILE A 2 0.68 18.10 -3.70
C ILE A 2 -0.04 18.49 -2.40
N PHE A 3 0.60 18.36 -1.22
CA PHE A 3 -0.08 18.61 0.07
C PHE A 3 0.68 19.55 1.01
N THR A 4 0.55 20.87 0.78
CA THR A 4 0.96 21.94 1.72
C THR A 4 -0.12 22.29 2.76
N GLU A 5 -1.29 21.64 2.69
CA GLU A 5 -2.43 21.87 3.58
C GLU A 5 -2.26 21.15 4.94
N LYS A 6 -2.97 21.65 5.96
CA LYS A 6 -3.04 21.03 7.30
C LYS A 6 -3.62 19.62 7.18
N LEU A 7 -2.93 18.64 7.75
CA LEU A 7 -3.43 17.26 7.80
C LEU A 7 -4.76 17.20 8.54
N SER A 8 -5.80 16.79 7.81
CA SER A 8 -7.17 16.68 8.32
C SER A 8 -7.94 15.61 7.55
N SER A 9 -9.05 15.17 8.12
CA SER A 9 -10.03 14.27 7.48
C SER A 9 -10.47 14.74 6.10
N GLN A 10 -10.51 16.06 5.87
CA GLN A 10 -10.85 16.65 4.57
C GLN A 10 -9.83 16.31 3.48
N VAL A 11 -8.54 16.24 3.81
CA VAL A 11 -7.48 15.81 2.87
C VAL A 11 -7.70 14.35 2.46
N ILE A 12 -8.01 13.49 3.43
CA ILE A 12 -8.32 12.07 3.17
C ILE A 12 -9.56 11.95 2.28
N LYS A 13 -10.63 12.68 2.59
CA LYS A 13 -11.86 12.71 1.79
C LYS A 13 -11.59 13.11 0.34
N ARG A 14 -10.75 14.14 0.11
CA ARG A 14 -10.35 14.57 -1.24
C ARG A 14 -9.62 13.46 -2.01
N PHE A 15 -8.82 12.64 -1.31
CA PHE A 15 -8.09 11.53 -1.92
C PHE A 15 -9.01 10.37 -2.33
N ILE A 16 -9.94 9.99 -1.46
CA ILE A 16 -10.82 8.83 -1.68
C ILE A 16 -12.10 9.17 -2.47
N GLY A 17 -12.35 10.45 -2.73
CA GLY A 17 -13.42 10.93 -3.62
C GLY A 17 -14.81 10.81 -3.00
N LEU A 18 -15.60 9.83 -3.47
CA LEU A 18 -17.03 9.70 -3.11
C LEU A 18 -17.27 9.16 -1.70
N GLN A 19 -16.26 8.56 -1.07
CA GLN A 19 -16.35 8.01 0.28
C GLN A 19 -16.07 9.11 1.31
N ASP A 20 -16.66 9.02 2.51
CA ASP A 20 -16.44 10.00 3.58
C ASP A 20 -16.10 9.28 4.90
N PRO A 21 -14.91 9.48 5.49
CA PRO A 21 -14.60 8.89 6.78
C PRO A 21 -15.46 9.46 7.92
N ASN A 22 -15.95 10.70 7.78
CA ASN A 22 -16.69 11.41 8.83
C ASN A 22 -18.09 10.81 9.09
N VAL A 23 -18.66 10.04 8.15
CA VAL A 23 -19.94 9.34 8.37
C VAL A 23 -19.79 8.05 9.17
N CYS A 24 -18.56 7.67 9.56
CA CYS A 24 -18.29 6.47 10.34
C CYS A 24 -18.83 6.58 11.77
N PHE A 25 -19.95 5.90 12.02
CA PHE A 25 -20.55 5.67 13.34
C PHE A 25 -19.91 4.55 14.20
N GLN A 26 -18.70 4.09 13.86
CA GLN A 26 -17.91 3.17 14.71
C GLN A 26 -18.54 1.80 15.03
N CYS A 27 -19.35 1.22 14.13
CA CYS A 27 -19.98 -0.10 14.34
C CYS A 27 -19.03 -1.33 14.36
N ARG A 28 -17.74 -1.13 14.05
CA ARG A 28 -16.66 -2.14 14.10
C ARG A 28 -16.76 -3.34 13.16
N ARG A 29 -17.75 -3.42 12.25
CA ARG A 29 -17.85 -4.49 11.23
C ARG A 29 -16.57 -4.68 10.43
N CYS A 30 -15.93 -3.57 10.04
CA CYS A 30 -14.66 -3.58 9.32
C CYS A 30 -13.54 -4.26 10.09
N SER A 31 -13.53 -4.20 11.42
CA SER A 31 -12.54 -4.87 12.25
C SER A 31 -12.92 -6.31 12.57
N SER A 32 -14.20 -6.60 12.76
CA SER A 32 -14.68 -7.97 12.95
C SER A 32 -14.41 -8.85 11.72
N GLY A 33 -14.52 -8.30 10.51
CA GLY A 33 -14.27 -9.04 9.27
C GLY A 33 -12.82 -8.98 8.76
N CYS A 34 -11.92 -8.30 9.48
CA CYS A 34 -10.56 -8.10 9.02
C CYS A 34 -9.67 -9.30 9.39
N PRO A 35 -8.99 -9.94 8.42
CA PRO A 35 -8.07 -11.04 8.71
C PRO A 35 -6.84 -10.55 9.49
N VAL A 36 -6.36 -9.33 9.21
CA VAL A 36 -5.21 -8.75 9.91
C VAL A 36 -5.56 -8.47 11.37
N ALA A 37 -6.76 -7.96 11.66
CA ALA A 37 -7.19 -7.71 13.04
C ALA A 37 -7.30 -8.98 13.91
N PHE A 38 -7.42 -10.15 13.27
CA PHE A 38 -7.43 -11.44 13.96
C PHE A 38 -6.03 -11.85 14.43
N LEU A 39 -4.99 -11.52 13.66
CA LEU A 39 -3.59 -11.87 13.96
C LEU A 39 -2.88 -10.73 14.71
N GLU A 40 -3.04 -9.50 14.23
CA GLU A 40 -2.43 -8.30 14.78
C GLU A 40 -3.36 -7.61 15.76
N LYS A 41 -2.92 -7.51 17.02
CA LYS A 41 -3.73 -6.92 18.11
C LYS A 41 -3.95 -5.42 17.94
N ASN A 42 -3.00 -4.73 17.32
CA ASN A 42 -3.02 -3.28 17.17
C ASN A 42 -3.79 -2.84 15.91
N TYR A 43 -3.88 -3.70 14.89
CA TYR A 43 -4.59 -3.38 13.65
C TYR A 43 -6.11 -3.40 13.81
N ARG A 44 -6.75 -2.24 13.82
CA ARG A 44 -8.22 -2.15 13.86
C ARG A 44 -8.70 -1.07 12.89
N PRO A 45 -9.25 -1.45 11.71
CA PRO A 45 -9.71 -0.47 10.71
C PRO A 45 -10.65 0.61 11.24
N HIS A 46 -11.58 0.29 12.16
CA HIS A 46 -12.48 1.31 12.73
C HIS A 46 -11.73 2.37 13.55
N ARG A 47 -10.65 1.99 14.24
CA ARG A 47 -9.81 2.91 15.02
C ARG A 47 -8.99 3.81 14.11
N ILE A 48 -8.46 3.28 13.00
CA ILE A 48 -7.77 4.10 11.99
C ILE A 48 -8.71 5.20 11.49
N VAL A 49 -9.94 4.82 11.10
CA VAL A 49 -10.96 5.80 10.69
C VAL A 49 -11.30 6.78 11.82
N ALA A 50 -11.39 6.32 13.08
CA ALA A 50 -11.63 7.21 14.22
C ALA A 50 -10.53 8.26 14.38
N PHE A 51 -9.26 7.87 14.22
CA PHE A 51 -8.13 8.80 14.27
C PHE A 51 -8.19 9.82 13.14
N VAL A 52 -8.58 9.40 11.93
CA VAL A 52 -8.82 10.31 10.81
C VAL A 52 -9.92 11.32 11.14
N ASN A 53 -11.06 10.87 11.69
CA ASN A 53 -12.18 11.75 12.06
C ASN A 53 -11.83 12.73 13.20
N LEU A 54 -10.83 12.38 14.02
CA LEU A 54 -10.31 13.25 15.09
C LEU A 54 -9.13 14.11 14.62
N ASP A 55 -8.84 14.14 13.30
CA ASP A 55 -7.70 14.82 12.69
C ASP A 55 -6.33 14.43 13.29
N ARG A 56 -6.23 13.24 13.89
CA ARG A 56 -4.98 12.67 14.45
C ARG A 56 -4.18 11.91 13.39
N ILE A 57 -4.04 12.50 12.21
CA ILE A 57 -3.42 11.84 11.05
C ILE A 57 -1.90 11.70 11.24
N ASP A 58 -1.23 12.70 11.83
CA ASP A 58 0.22 12.68 12.08
C ASP A 58 0.68 11.42 12.84
N GLU A 59 -0.15 10.93 13.75
CA GLU A 59 0.16 9.72 14.52
C GLU A 59 0.03 8.45 13.69
N LEU A 60 -0.92 8.41 12.76
CA LEU A 60 -1.07 7.30 11.83
C LEU A 60 0.08 7.26 10.83
N LEU A 61 0.52 8.43 10.32
CA LEU A 61 1.63 8.48 9.36
C LEU A 61 2.94 7.97 9.97
N LYS A 62 3.16 8.20 11.27
CA LYS A 62 4.35 7.74 12.02
C LYS A 62 4.26 6.30 12.53
N SER A 63 3.13 5.63 12.30
CA SER A 63 2.87 4.29 12.82
C SER A 63 2.93 3.25 11.72
N GLU A 64 3.51 2.09 12.02
CA GLU A 64 3.52 0.93 11.11
C GLU A 64 2.12 0.38 10.83
N VAL A 65 1.12 0.73 11.64
CA VAL A 65 -0.25 0.17 11.55
C VAL A 65 -0.89 0.37 10.18
N ILE A 66 -0.54 1.44 9.45
CA ILE A 66 -1.09 1.69 8.11
C ILE A 66 -0.52 0.71 7.08
N TRP A 67 0.67 0.15 7.30
CA TRP A 67 1.34 -0.78 6.38
C TRP A 67 0.90 -2.24 6.57
N GLU A 68 0.23 -2.56 7.68
CA GLU A 68 -0.30 -3.90 7.98
C GLU A 68 -1.53 -4.27 7.12
N CYS A 69 -2.15 -3.29 6.45
CA CYS A 69 -3.33 -3.52 5.63
C CYS A 69 -3.01 -4.35 4.37
N THR A 70 -3.58 -5.55 4.27
CA THR A 70 -3.44 -6.44 3.10
C THR A 70 -4.32 -6.05 1.90
N ARG A 71 -5.11 -4.98 2.00
CA ARG A 71 -6.03 -4.53 0.94
C ARG A 71 -6.94 -5.62 0.39
N CYS A 72 -7.48 -6.47 1.27
CA CYS A 72 -8.45 -7.49 0.88
C CYS A 72 -9.88 -6.97 0.62
N TYR A 73 -10.11 -5.66 0.80
CA TYR A 73 -11.38 -4.95 0.56
C TYR A 73 -12.64 -5.42 1.32
N LYS A 74 -12.57 -6.44 2.19
CA LYS A 74 -13.71 -6.88 3.03
C LYS A 74 -14.38 -5.75 3.81
N CYS A 75 -13.59 -4.80 4.30
CA CYS A 75 -14.12 -3.66 5.04
C CYS A 75 -14.91 -2.67 4.18
N VAL A 76 -14.69 -2.65 2.87
CA VAL A 76 -15.47 -1.86 1.91
C VAL A 76 -16.84 -2.52 1.73
N GLU A 77 -16.86 -3.83 1.49
CA GLU A 77 -18.08 -4.61 1.29
C GLU A 77 -19.02 -4.59 2.49
N TYR A 78 -18.50 -4.74 3.72
CA TYR A 78 -19.33 -4.83 4.92
C TYR A 78 -19.74 -3.49 5.52
N CYS A 79 -19.21 -2.36 5.00
CA CYS A 79 -19.46 -1.05 5.60
C CYS A 79 -20.86 -0.54 5.25
N PRO A 80 -21.80 -0.43 6.21
CA PRO A 80 -23.14 0.08 5.93
C PRO A 80 -23.15 1.58 5.58
N GLN A 81 -22.08 2.30 5.94
CA GLN A 81 -21.92 3.75 5.71
C GLN A 81 -21.04 4.07 4.50
N LYS A 82 -20.55 3.06 3.76
CA LYS A 82 -19.65 3.26 2.60
C LYS A 82 -18.49 4.22 2.93
N VAL A 83 -17.80 3.92 4.02
CA VAL A 83 -16.60 4.65 4.46
C VAL A 83 -15.34 4.18 3.72
N ALA A 84 -15.36 2.93 3.24
CA ALA A 84 -14.23 2.24 2.63
C ALA A 84 -12.89 2.35 3.41
N PRO A 85 -12.76 1.73 4.60
CA PRO A 85 -11.55 1.84 5.41
C PRO A 85 -10.24 1.43 4.70
N SER A 86 -10.30 0.54 3.70
CA SER A 86 -9.13 0.19 2.88
C SER A 86 -8.60 1.38 2.07
N ASP A 87 -9.50 2.20 1.54
CA ASP A 87 -9.15 3.38 0.74
C ASP A 87 -8.63 4.51 1.64
N VAL A 88 -9.20 4.64 2.85
CA VAL A 88 -8.66 5.52 3.89
C VAL A 88 -7.21 5.16 4.21
N VAL A 89 -6.89 3.87 4.38
CA VAL A 89 -5.51 3.43 4.62
C VAL A 89 -4.61 3.71 3.42
N LEU A 90 -5.07 3.48 2.19
CA LEU A 90 -4.31 3.82 0.98
C LEU A 90 -3.99 5.32 0.90
N ALA A 91 -4.96 6.19 1.22
CA ALA A 91 -4.74 7.63 1.28
C ALA A 91 -3.68 8.01 2.34
N LEU A 92 -3.73 7.38 3.51
CA LEU A 92 -2.73 7.56 4.58
C LEU A 92 -1.34 7.10 4.14
N GLN A 93 -1.22 5.95 3.47
CA GLN A 93 0.05 5.46 2.93
C GLN A 93 0.64 6.40 1.88
N ALA A 94 -0.19 6.96 0.99
CA ALA A 94 0.25 7.96 0.01
C ALA A 94 0.75 9.24 0.68
N LEU A 95 0.05 9.72 1.72
CA LEU A 95 0.50 10.86 2.51
C LEU A 95 1.79 10.57 3.29
N ALA A 96 1.93 9.37 3.85
CA ALA A 96 3.14 8.94 4.54
C ALA A 96 4.32 8.89 3.57
N ALA A 97 4.12 8.35 2.36
CA ALA A 97 5.14 8.31 1.32
C ALA A 97 5.65 9.70 0.94
N GLU A 98 4.77 10.70 0.81
CA GLU A 98 5.16 12.08 0.47
C GLU A 98 5.80 12.84 1.64
N LYS A 99 5.30 12.66 2.87
CA LYS A 99 5.72 13.48 4.03
C LYS A 99 6.84 12.88 4.87
N ILE A 100 6.90 11.55 4.98
CA ILE A 100 7.84 10.81 5.83
C ILE A 100 8.79 9.98 4.96
N GLY A 101 8.27 9.42 3.88
CA GLY A 101 8.97 8.52 2.98
C GLY A 101 8.40 7.10 3.04
N LEU A 102 8.76 6.33 2.01
CA LEU A 102 8.40 4.91 1.92
C LEU A 102 9.30 4.05 2.82
N PRO A 103 8.79 2.94 3.38
CA PRO A 103 9.62 1.88 3.94
C PRO A 103 10.64 1.36 2.90
N ALA A 104 11.78 0.86 3.38
CA ALA A 104 12.92 0.52 2.54
C ALA A 104 12.58 -0.55 1.49
N GLU A 105 11.77 -1.53 1.87
CA GLU A 105 11.34 -2.64 1.02
C GLU A 105 10.55 -2.15 -0.22
N TYR A 106 9.71 -1.13 -0.03
CA TYR A 106 9.00 -0.51 -1.14
C TYR A 106 9.93 0.29 -2.05
N LYS A 107 10.91 1.01 -1.49
CA LYS A 107 11.91 1.75 -2.28
C LYS A 107 12.73 0.79 -3.14
N ASP A 108 13.19 -0.31 -2.57
CA ASP A 108 13.94 -1.34 -3.28
C ASP A 108 13.12 -1.96 -4.41
N MET A 109 11.85 -2.27 -4.14
CA MET A 109 10.94 -2.79 -5.16
C MET A 109 10.74 -1.78 -6.31
N ILE A 110 10.49 -0.51 -6.00
CA ILE A 110 10.29 0.54 -7.02
C ILE A 110 11.58 0.75 -7.83
N MET A 111 12.76 0.67 -7.20
CA MET A 111 14.07 0.71 -7.85
C MET A 111 14.28 -0.43 -8.84
N ARG A 112 13.93 -1.65 -8.45
CA ARG A 112 14.01 -2.81 -9.35
C ARG A 112 13.09 -2.60 -10.55
N VAL A 113 11.83 -2.20 -10.32
CA VAL A 113 10.88 -1.93 -11.41
C VAL A 113 11.41 -0.85 -12.36
N ALA A 114 11.96 0.25 -11.84
CA ALA A 114 12.51 1.33 -12.66
C ALA A 114 13.72 0.90 -13.50
N LYS A 115 14.55 -0.02 -12.98
CA LYS A 115 15.79 -0.45 -13.64
C LYS A 115 15.58 -1.63 -14.60
N THR A 116 14.75 -2.59 -14.22
CA THR A 116 14.64 -3.89 -14.92
C THR A 116 13.24 -4.15 -15.45
N GLY A 117 12.22 -3.44 -14.96
CA GLY A 117 10.81 -3.70 -15.26
C GLY A 117 10.20 -4.81 -14.42
N PHE A 118 10.97 -5.42 -13.50
CA PHE A 118 10.52 -6.50 -12.63
C PHE A 118 10.50 -6.05 -11.17
N SER A 119 9.49 -6.49 -10.42
CA SER A 119 9.39 -6.24 -8.97
C SER A 119 10.33 -7.13 -8.15
N PHE A 120 10.66 -8.31 -8.67
CA PHE A 120 11.55 -9.28 -8.06
C PHE A 120 12.74 -9.55 -8.97
N GLU A 121 13.82 -10.06 -8.38
CA GLU A 121 14.93 -10.61 -9.15
C GLU A 121 14.55 -11.93 -9.80
N VAL A 122 15.31 -12.34 -10.82
CA VAL A 122 15.16 -13.66 -11.40
C VAL A 122 15.59 -14.68 -10.35
N MET A 123 14.60 -15.41 -9.81
CA MET A 123 14.83 -16.41 -8.77
C MET A 123 15.06 -17.78 -9.39
N GLN A 124 15.86 -18.59 -8.70
CA GLN A 124 15.89 -20.04 -8.88
C GLN A 124 14.79 -20.65 -8.02
N VAL A 125 14.20 -21.75 -8.50
CA VAL A 125 13.21 -22.52 -7.75
C VAL A 125 13.79 -23.88 -7.39
N THR A 126 13.36 -24.42 -6.26
CA THR A 126 13.79 -25.76 -5.82
C THR A 126 12.62 -26.74 -5.93
N ASP A 127 12.91 -27.99 -6.28
CA ASP A 127 11.94 -29.08 -6.13
C ASP A 127 11.90 -29.61 -4.68
N ARG A 128 11.28 -30.78 -4.48
CA ARG A 128 11.17 -31.39 -3.14
C ARG A 128 12.48 -32.03 -2.69
N GLU A 129 13.32 -32.37 -3.65
CA GLU A 129 14.64 -32.96 -3.52
C GLU A 129 15.72 -31.90 -3.29
N LEU A 130 15.34 -30.61 -3.30
CA LEU A 130 16.20 -29.42 -3.14
C LEU A 130 17.14 -29.19 -4.33
N GLU A 131 16.80 -29.72 -5.51
CA GLU A 131 17.52 -29.43 -6.74
C GLU A 131 17.10 -28.06 -7.28
N PHE A 132 18.08 -27.26 -7.72
CA PHE A 132 17.84 -25.90 -8.20
C PHE A 132 17.58 -25.88 -9.70
N TYR A 133 16.48 -25.21 -10.07
CA TYR A 133 16.10 -25.00 -11.45
C TYR A 133 16.03 -23.51 -11.76
N ASP A 134 16.56 -23.16 -12.92
CA ASP A 134 16.32 -21.89 -13.59
C ASP A 134 15.45 -22.09 -14.83
N ARG A 135 15.12 -20.99 -15.50
CA ARG A 135 14.30 -21.05 -16.71
C ARG A 135 14.96 -21.86 -17.83
N GLU A 136 16.28 -21.82 -17.94
CA GLU A 136 17.02 -22.48 -19.03
C GLU A 136 17.04 -24.00 -18.84
N SER A 137 17.29 -24.46 -17.61
CA SER A 137 17.21 -25.87 -17.20
C SER A 137 15.83 -26.48 -17.45
N LEU A 138 14.78 -25.67 -17.40
CA LEU A 138 13.39 -26.05 -17.69
C LEU A 138 13.00 -25.85 -19.16
N GLY A 139 13.93 -25.44 -20.03
CA GLY A 139 13.66 -25.16 -21.45
C GLY A 139 12.76 -23.95 -21.70
N LEU A 140 12.61 -23.05 -20.72
CA LEU A 140 11.79 -21.86 -20.79
C LEU A 140 12.58 -20.66 -21.36
N PRO A 141 11.93 -19.74 -22.09
CA PRO A 141 12.60 -18.55 -22.62
C PRO A 141 13.18 -17.66 -21.51
N LYS A 142 14.35 -17.06 -21.75
CA LYS A 142 14.95 -16.06 -20.85
C LYS A 142 14.03 -14.85 -20.73
N LEU A 143 14.00 -14.26 -19.53
CA LEU A 143 13.28 -13.01 -19.30
C LEU A 143 14.05 -11.86 -19.94
N VAL A 144 13.34 -11.06 -20.73
CA VAL A 144 13.91 -9.89 -21.40
C VAL A 144 13.28 -8.64 -20.79
N THR A 145 14.11 -7.66 -20.49
CA THR A 145 13.65 -6.35 -20.01
C THR A 145 12.86 -5.65 -21.12
N PRO A 146 11.75 -4.94 -20.80
CA PRO A 146 11.00 -4.20 -21.81
C PRO A 146 11.87 -3.20 -22.59
N SER A 147 11.66 -3.06 -23.90
CA SER A 147 12.42 -2.12 -24.74
C SER A 147 12.26 -0.66 -24.34
N SER A 148 11.16 -0.32 -23.67
CA SER A 148 10.83 1.02 -23.18
C SER A 148 11.20 1.25 -21.71
N ILE A 149 12.10 0.44 -21.13
CA ILE A 149 12.45 0.53 -19.71
C ILE A 149 13.00 1.90 -19.31
N GLU A 150 13.74 2.58 -20.20
CA GLU A 150 14.22 3.94 -19.96
C GLU A 150 13.08 4.94 -19.76
N ILE A 151 11.98 4.78 -20.51
CA ILE A 151 10.78 5.62 -20.37
C ILE A 151 10.15 5.39 -19.00
N LEU A 152 10.01 4.13 -18.57
CA LEU A 152 9.48 3.80 -17.25
C LEU A 152 10.37 4.37 -16.13
N GLY A 153 11.69 4.19 -16.23
CA GLY A 153 12.64 4.74 -15.26
C GLY A 153 12.54 6.26 -15.14
N ASN A 154 12.38 6.97 -16.27
CA ASN A 154 12.18 8.42 -16.29
C ASN A 154 10.85 8.85 -15.66
N ILE A 155 9.77 8.10 -15.88
CA ILE A 155 8.46 8.35 -15.25
C ILE A 155 8.57 8.19 -13.73
N VAL A 156 9.17 7.09 -13.27
CA VAL A 156 9.30 6.79 -11.83
C VAL A 156 10.12 7.87 -11.11
N LYS A 157 11.23 8.32 -11.71
CA LYS A 157 12.03 9.45 -11.21
C LYS A 157 11.21 10.75 -11.12
N LYS A 158 10.45 11.09 -12.18
CA LYS A 158 9.62 12.30 -12.20
C LYS A 158 8.49 12.29 -11.16
N LEU A 159 7.95 11.12 -10.85
CA LEU A 159 6.89 10.97 -9.86
C LEU A 159 7.40 10.98 -8.41
N GLY A 160 8.72 11.12 -8.18
CA GLY A 160 9.30 11.14 -6.84
C GLY A 160 9.32 9.77 -6.17
N GLY A 161 9.23 8.68 -6.95
CA GLY A 161 9.27 7.31 -6.41
C GLY A 161 10.63 6.93 -5.83
N ILE A 162 11.69 7.63 -6.25
CA ILE A 162 13.08 7.33 -5.91
C ILE A 162 13.95 8.59 -6.14
N GLU A 163 14.61 9.07 -5.10
CA GLU A 163 15.80 9.93 -5.15
C GLU A 163 16.96 9.21 -4.44
#